data_AF-A0A1J4W0V3-F1
#
_entry.id   AF-A0A1J4W0V3-F1
#
_cell.length_a   1.000
_cell.length_b   1.000
_cell.length_c   1.000
_cell.angle_alpha   90.00
_cell.angle_beta   90.00
_cell.angle_gamma   90.00
#
_symmetry.space_group_name_H-M   'P 1'
#
loop_
_entity.id
_entity.type
_entity.pdbx_description
1 polymer ?
#
loop_
_entity_poly.entity_id
_entity_poly.type
_entity_poly.pdbx_seq_one_letter_code
_entity_poly.pdbx_strand_id
1 'polypeptide(L)'
;MKILSLILSLIPIILPSCDVNKNINTEFFNQSFYSEGVREYVTTPLEDSLRVPELYDTLNSINLQPKLIEPLYDEIVNDFKEGKPLVIATAVALDSTHGRWINGEYVAYANPPEKNLYWGGFSFGHKEMWNKRQNWEKVFEQKYEKSPVEILVYHKRFLPNERWRNKGVEDSVDVYFVPMTYRWSGMNTAVTDILAYLKEDPFAMANDTSRNDSNGRHPFQLSLDNGVELDLREALIWAYCGHNPAMGFVIPDSLKSKIVGIPEKNKGVAIIGCETENTLSNLFVSYNIYGLAFTYNRKDGLEGVAPEGYTTIALVDGILNMDNGLELKQRMDRTYAKWQNRIGEQFFSNSATGFPKNIDLYEFLYIEPSTN
;
A
#
# COMPACT_ATOMS: atom_id res chain seq x y z
N MET A 1 -14.82 67.23 21.28
CA MET A 1 -14.47 68.05 22.46
C MET A 1 -14.13 67.11 23.62
N LYS A 2 -13.01 67.36 24.30
CA LYS A 2 -12.41 66.56 25.39
C LYS A 2 -13.09 66.82 26.75
N ILE A 3 -12.67 66.01 27.75
CA ILE A 3 -12.67 66.17 29.23
C ILE A 3 -13.79 65.35 29.91
N LEU A 4 -13.58 64.23 30.63
CA LEU A 4 -12.69 63.80 31.74
C LEU A 4 -13.17 64.26 33.14
N SER A 5 -13.54 63.31 34.02
CA SER A 5 -13.54 63.34 35.51
C SER A 5 -14.61 62.36 36.06
N LEU A 6 -14.28 61.16 36.55
CA LEU A 6 -13.85 60.80 37.92
C LEU A 6 -14.99 60.75 38.97
N ILE A 7 -15.44 59.55 39.37
CA ILE A 7 -15.85 59.22 40.75
C ILE A 7 -15.49 57.74 41.04
N LEU A 8 -14.68 57.56 42.09
CA LEU A 8 -14.35 56.33 42.81
C LEU A 8 -15.32 56.17 43.99
N SER A 9 -15.87 54.98 44.23
CA SER A 9 -16.16 54.50 45.60
C SER A 9 -16.57 53.01 45.65
N LEU A 10 -15.72 52.21 46.30
CA LEU A 10 -16.04 51.23 47.36
C LEU A 10 -16.90 49.99 47.03
N ILE A 11 -16.26 48.84 46.75
CA ILE A 11 -16.72 47.49 47.17
C ILE A 11 -15.48 46.62 47.50
N PRO A 12 -15.46 45.87 48.62
CA PRO A 12 -14.25 45.25 49.17
C PRO A 12 -13.86 43.91 48.54
N ILE A 13 -12.57 43.65 48.68
CA ILE A 13 -11.81 42.43 48.38
C ILE A 13 -12.25 41.27 49.29
N ILE A 14 -12.51 40.10 48.71
CA ILE A 14 -12.43 38.80 49.39
C ILE A 14 -11.49 37.92 48.58
N LEU A 15 -10.32 37.65 49.14
CA LEU A 15 -9.40 36.60 48.73
C LEU A 15 -9.60 35.40 49.67
N PRO A 16 -9.53 34.15 49.17
CA PRO A 16 -9.04 33.05 49.97
C PRO A 16 -7.59 32.77 49.60
N SER A 17 -6.71 33.09 50.54
CA SER A 17 -5.43 32.41 50.74
C SER A 17 -5.67 30.97 51.15
N CYS A 18 -4.88 30.02 50.64
CA CYS A 18 -4.24 29.00 51.49
C CYS A 18 -3.13 28.25 50.75
N ASP A 19 -1.97 28.39 51.37
CA ASP A 19 -0.73 27.62 51.42
C ASP A 19 -0.38 26.50 50.43
N VAL A 20 0.86 26.68 49.99
CA VAL A 20 1.79 25.75 49.38
C VAL A 20 2.31 24.78 50.44
N ASN A 21 2.11 23.47 50.26
CA ASN A 21 3.16 22.51 50.60
C ASN A 21 3.07 21.21 49.80
N LYS A 22 4.20 20.92 49.13
CA LYS A 22 4.75 19.65 48.64
C LYS A 22 3.86 18.41 48.70
N ASN A 23 3.46 17.93 47.52
CA ASN A 23 3.65 16.55 47.08
C ASN A 23 3.59 16.51 45.56
N ILE A 24 4.75 16.31 44.92
CA ILE A 24 4.83 16.02 43.48
C ILE A 24 4.42 14.56 43.34
N ASN A 25 3.15 14.34 42.99
CA ASN A 25 2.66 13.06 42.48
C ASN A 25 2.51 13.17 40.96
N THR A 26 3.26 12.34 40.27
CA THR A 26 3.20 12.02 38.85
C THR A 26 1.86 11.34 38.53
N GLU A 27 0.85 12.10 38.11
CA GLU A 27 -0.39 11.56 37.54
C GLU A 27 -1.18 12.68 36.83
N PHE A 28 -0.66 13.18 35.71
CA PHE A 28 -1.37 14.14 34.84
C PHE A 28 -0.98 13.93 33.38
N PHE A 29 -1.14 12.71 32.87
CA PHE A 29 -1.19 12.38 31.44
C PHE A 29 -1.94 11.05 31.29
N ASN A 30 -3.25 11.06 31.51
CA ASN A 30 -4.17 10.00 31.08
C ASN A 30 -5.61 10.48 31.29
N GLN A 31 -6.09 11.38 30.43
CA GLN A 31 -7.53 11.52 30.20
C GLN A 31 -7.76 11.64 28.70
N SER A 32 -8.08 10.48 28.15
CA SER A 32 -8.61 10.25 26.82
C SER A 32 -9.98 10.91 26.69
N PHE A 33 -10.09 11.83 25.72
CA PHE A 33 -11.38 12.26 25.18
C PHE A 33 -11.95 11.13 24.32
N TYR A 34 -12.69 10.21 24.94
CA TYR A 34 -13.70 9.41 24.25
C TYR A 34 -15.04 10.06 24.51
N SER A 35 -15.52 10.86 23.56
CA SER A 35 -16.89 11.33 23.56
C SER A 35 -17.82 10.14 23.28
N GLU A 36 -18.67 9.84 24.26
CA GLU A 36 -19.84 8.97 24.15
C GLU A 36 -20.71 9.42 22.98
N GLY A 37 -20.84 8.60 21.95
CA GLY A 37 -21.63 8.97 20.78
C GLY A 37 -21.60 8.06 19.56
N VAL A 38 -21.02 6.85 19.62
CA VAL A 38 -21.26 5.78 18.62
C VAL A 38 -21.02 4.43 19.29
N ARG A 39 -21.95 3.99 20.14
CA ARG A 39 -21.99 2.61 20.68
C ARG A 39 -23.32 1.97 20.29
N GLU A 40 -23.54 1.83 18.99
CA GLU A 40 -24.65 1.00 18.51
C GLU A 40 -24.44 0.50 17.08
N TYR A 41 -23.22 0.05 16.74
CA TYR A 41 -23.02 -0.85 15.61
C TYR A 41 -21.92 -1.88 15.95
N VAL A 42 -22.37 -3.14 16.09
CA VAL A 42 -21.58 -4.38 16.09
C VAL A 42 -20.70 -4.64 17.34
N THR A 43 -21.34 -5.09 18.42
CA THR A 43 -20.69 -5.92 19.46
C THR A 43 -21.30 -7.32 19.49
N THR A 44 -21.53 -7.91 18.33
CA THR A 44 -21.74 -9.35 18.24
C THR A 44 -20.35 -9.98 18.25
N PRO A 45 -20.03 -10.86 19.23
CA PRO A 45 -18.79 -11.63 19.18
C PRO A 45 -18.75 -12.39 17.86
N LEU A 46 -17.71 -12.14 17.06
CA LEU A 46 -17.34 -12.92 15.87
C LEU A 46 -16.82 -14.31 16.32
N GLU A 47 -17.63 -15.07 17.06
CA GLU A 47 -17.22 -16.38 17.58
C GLU A 47 -17.60 -17.56 16.67
N ASP A 48 -18.50 -17.41 15.69
CA ASP A 48 -18.97 -18.57 14.89
C ASP A 48 -18.98 -18.41 13.36
N SER A 49 -18.47 -17.31 12.79
CA SER A 49 -18.26 -17.27 11.33
C SER A 49 -16.90 -17.86 10.99
N LEU A 50 -16.88 -19.18 10.79
CA LEU A 50 -15.83 -19.95 10.08
C LEU A 50 -14.44 -19.30 10.20
N ARG A 51 -13.77 -19.53 11.35
CA ARG A 51 -12.31 -19.58 11.28
C ARG A 51 -12.02 -20.53 10.12
N VAL A 52 -11.01 -20.19 9.33
CA VAL A 52 -10.61 -20.94 8.15
C VAL A 52 -9.49 -21.97 8.49
N PRO A 53 -9.44 -22.73 9.62
CA PRO A 53 -8.37 -23.70 9.84
C PRO A 53 -8.26 -24.73 8.72
N GLU A 54 -9.36 -25.17 8.12
CA GLU A 54 -9.29 -26.23 7.09
C GLU A 54 -8.62 -25.76 5.79
N LEU A 55 -8.85 -24.52 5.34
CA LEU A 55 -8.11 -23.97 4.21
C LEU A 55 -6.68 -23.60 4.63
N TYR A 56 -6.47 -23.15 5.86
CA TYR A 56 -5.16 -22.78 6.38
C TYR A 56 -4.26 -24.02 6.54
N ASP A 57 -4.79 -25.14 7.04
CA ASP A 57 -4.11 -26.43 7.17
C ASP A 57 -3.87 -27.06 5.79
N THR A 58 -4.82 -26.95 4.87
CA THR A 58 -4.63 -27.39 3.46
C THR A 58 -3.54 -26.55 2.78
N LEU A 59 -3.56 -25.23 2.90
CA LEU A 59 -2.56 -24.33 2.32
C LEU A 59 -1.19 -24.48 3.00
N ASN A 60 -1.12 -24.70 4.31
CA ASN A 60 0.13 -24.99 5.03
C ASN A 60 0.68 -26.39 4.71
N SER A 61 -0.17 -27.35 4.34
CA SER A 61 0.26 -28.67 3.88
C SER A 61 0.82 -28.65 2.45
N ILE A 62 0.46 -27.63 1.66
CA ILE A 62 1.12 -27.32 0.41
C ILE A 62 2.38 -26.55 0.81
N ASN A 63 3.50 -27.27 0.91
CA ASN A 63 4.81 -26.69 1.18
C ASN A 63 5.19 -25.74 0.01
N LEU A 64 4.68 -24.51 0.04
CA LEU A 64 4.94 -23.46 -0.94
C LEU A 64 6.37 -22.99 -0.73
N GLN A 65 7.31 -23.79 -1.23
CA GLN A 65 8.69 -23.39 -1.34
C GLN A 65 8.71 -22.15 -2.25
N PRO A 66 9.40 -21.09 -1.82
CA PRO A 66 9.54 -19.91 -2.64
C PRO A 66 10.17 -20.24 -3.97
N LYS A 67 9.64 -19.61 -4.99
CA LYS A 67 10.09 -19.81 -6.33
C LYS A 67 11.10 -18.76 -6.69
N LEU A 68 12.12 -19.21 -7.40
CA LEU A 68 12.95 -18.39 -8.25
C LEU A 68 12.04 -17.49 -9.11
N ILE A 69 12.30 -16.18 -9.11
CA ILE A 69 11.54 -15.18 -9.88
C ILE A 69 11.99 -15.13 -11.35
N GLU A 70 13.04 -15.88 -11.68
CA GLU A 70 13.62 -16.00 -13.01
C GLU A 70 12.62 -16.39 -14.11
N PRO A 71 11.66 -17.32 -13.90
CA PRO A 71 10.64 -17.62 -14.90
C PRO A 71 9.70 -16.44 -15.21
N LEU A 72 9.47 -15.54 -14.24
CA LEU A 72 8.76 -14.28 -14.50
C LEU A 72 9.61 -13.36 -15.38
N TYR A 73 10.93 -13.29 -15.16
CA TYR A 73 11.80 -12.52 -16.04
C TYR A 73 11.86 -13.09 -17.46
N ASP A 74 11.85 -14.41 -17.61
CA ASP A 74 11.77 -15.05 -18.93
C ASP A 74 10.47 -14.70 -19.66
N GLU A 75 9.34 -14.63 -18.94
CA GLU A 75 8.05 -14.14 -19.48
C GLU A 75 8.15 -12.68 -19.94
N ILE A 76 8.71 -11.80 -19.12
CA ILE A 76 8.91 -10.38 -19.46
C ILE A 76 9.81 -10.25 -20.71
N VAL A 77 10.87 -11.06 -20.82
CA VAL A 77 11.73 -11.08 -22.02
C VAL A 77 10.97 -11.51 -23.27
N ASN A 78 10.09 -12.50 -23.16
CA ASN A 78 9.27 -12.94 -24.28
C ASN A 78 8.32 -11.82 -24.74
N ASP A 79 7.63 -11.17 -23.80
CA ASP A 79 6.77 -10.02 -24.13
C ASP A 79 7.58 -8.88 -24.78
N PHE A 80 8.79 -8.59 -24.30
CA PHE A 80 9.67 -7.60 -24.95
C PHE A 80 10.09 -7.99 -26.37
N LYS A 81 10.40 -9.25 -26.64
CA LYS A 81 10.74 -9.74 -27.99
C LYS A 81 9.55 -9.66 -28.95
N GLU A 82 8.33 -9.76 -28.43
CA GLU A 82 7.09 -9.56 -29.18
C GLU A 82 6.70 -8.08 -29.33
N GLY A 83 7.52 -7.16 -28.79
CA GLY A 83 7.24 -5.72 -28.83
C GLY A 83 6.14 -5.27 -27.87
N LYS A 84 5.74 -6.12 -26.91
CA LYS A 84 4.77 -5.77 -25.87
C LYS A 84 5.44 -4.95 -24.76
N PRO A 85 4.75 -3.94 -24.21
CA PRO A 85 5.27 -3.19 -23.08
C PRO A 85 5.19 -4.00 -21.78
N LEU A 86 6.04 -3.67 -20.81
CA LEU A 86 5.88 -4.16 -19.44
C LEU A 86 4.86 -3.29 -18.70
N VAL A 87 3.77 -3.89 -18.23
CA VAL A 87 2.77 -3.22 -17.38
C VAL A 87 2.89 -3.72 -15.95
N ILE A 88 3.11 -2.79 -15.02
CA ILE A 88 3.16 -3.03 -13.57
C ILE A 88 2.00 -2.28 -12.93
N ALA A 89 1.01 -3.01 -12.43
CA ALA A 89 -0.18 -2.44 -11.81
C ALA A 89 -0.06 -2.45 -10.28
N THR A 90 -0.59 -1.44 -9.60
CA THR A 90 -0.63 -1.41 -8.13
C THR A 90 -1.96 -0.90 -7.63
N ALA A 91 -2.62 -1.66 -6.76
CA ALA A 91 -3.79 -1.19 -6.03
C ALA A 91 -3.36 -0.62 -4.66
N VAL A 92 -3.63 0.66 -4.44
CA VAL A 92 -3.30 1.40 -3.22
C VAL A 92 -4.56 1.65 -2.40
N ALA A 93 -4.74 0.92 -1.30
CA ALA A 93 -5.86 1.13 -0.39
C ALA A 93 -5.56 2.30 0.56
N LEU A 94 -6.37 3.35 0.48
CA LEU A 94 -6.22 4.56 1.31
C LEU A 94 -6.41 4.24 2.80
N ASP A 95 -5.65 4.93 3.66
CA ASP A 95 -5.80 4.84 5.13
C ASP A 95 -7.19 5.34 5.56
N SER A 96 -7.88 4.61 6.45
CA SER A 96 -9.14 5.05 7.08
C SER A 96 -8.97 5.92 8.30
N THR A 97 -7.79 5.88 8.94
CA THR A 97 -7.64 6.53 10.25
C THR A 97 -8.03 7.99 10.14
N HIS A 98 -8.76 8.51 11.14
CA HIS A 98 -9.47 9.80 11.22
C HIS A 98 -8.53 11.02 11.21
N GLY A 99 -7.61 11.00 10.25
CA GLY A 99 -6.39 11.75 10.17
C GLY A 99 -5.40 11.48 11.28
N ARG A 100 -4.13 11.61 10.88
CA ARG A 100 -3.01 11.59 11.82
C ARG A 100 -2.59 13.02 12.08
N TRP A 101 -2.40 13.31 13.36
CA TRP A 101 -1.68 14.49 13.78
C TRP A 101 -0.21 14.13 13.92
N ILE A 102 0.66 14.89 13.27
CA ILE A 102 2.11 14.77 13.47
C ILE A 102 2.60 16.17 13.84
N ASN A 103 3.25 16.29 15.01
CA ASN A 103 3.73 17.57 15.56
C ASN A 103 2.66 18.68 15.66
N GLY A 104 1.42 18.32 15.96
CA GLY A 104 0.33 19.29 16.08
C GLY A 104 -0.21 19.80 14.74
N GLU A 105 0.29 19.30 13.61
CA GLU A 105 -0.32 19.49 12.30
C GLU A 105 -1.21 18.29 11.96
N TYR A 106 -2.38 18.55 11.39
CA TYR A 106 -3.26 17.50 10.87
C TYR A 106 -2.87 17.17 9.44
N VAL A 107 -2.26 16.01 9.26
CA VAL A 107 -1.39 15.79 8.11
C VAL A 107 -1.82 14.65 7.20
N ALA A 108 -2.68 13.74 7.66
CA ALA A 108 -3.33 12.75 6.81
C ALA A 108 -4.85 12.94 6.88
N TYR A 109 -5.55 12.82 5.76
CA TYR A 109 -7.02 12.76 5.75
C TYR A 109 -7.45 11.41 5.19
N ALA A 110 -8.42 10.78 5.84
CA ALA A 110 -8.92 9.46 5.42
C ALA A 110 -9.53 9.46 4.01
N ASN A 111 -10.30 10.51 3.68
CA ASN A 111 -11.24 10.48 2.56
C ASN A 111 -10.77 11.13 1.25
N PRO A 112 -10.15 12.33 1.23
CA PRO A 112 -9.64 12.91 -0.01
C PRO A 112 -8.32 12.24 -0.44
N PRO A 113 -8.24 11.56 -1.61
CA PRO A 113 -7.02 10.91 -2.07
C PRO A 113 -5.82 11.87 -2.11
N GLU A 114 -6.05 13.13 -2.48
CA GLU A 114 -5.02 14.17 -2.58
C GLU A 114 -4.41 14.59 -1.24
N LYS A 115 -5.02 14.20 -0.11
CA LYS A 115 -4.47 14.45 1.24
C LYS A 115 -4.24 13.15 2.02
N ASN A 116 -4.43 11.98 1.41
CA ASN A 116 -4.24 10.72 2.09
C ASN A 116 -2.76 10.32 2.09
N LEU A 117 -2.29 9.82 3.24
CA LEU A 117 -0.90 9.43 3.50
C LEU A 117 -0.31 8.52 2.42
N TYR A 118 -1.10 7.56 1.93
CA TYR A 118 -0.63 6.57 0.97
C TYR A 118 -0.74 7.03 -0.49
N TRP A 119 -1.35 8.18 -0.77
CA TRP A 119 -1.62 8.62 -2.14
C TRP A 119 -1.07 10.00 -2.46
N GLY A 120 -1.86 11.07 -2.31
CA GLY A 120 -1.44 12.44 -2.62
C GLY A 120 -0.95 13.24 -1.41
N GLY A 121 -1.12 12.72 -0.20
CA GLY A 121 -0.61 13.34 1.01
C GLY A 121 0.89 13.22 1.13
N PHE A 122 1.52 14.31 1.60
CA PHE A 122 2.96 14.42 1.88
C PHE A 122 3.90 14.15 0.72
N SER A 123 5.21 14.33 0.96
CA SER A 123 6.24 14.02 -0.03
C SER A 123 6.45 12.53 -0.30
N PHE A 124 5.70 11.62 0.35
CA PHE A 124 5.95 10.17 0.32
C PHE A 124 4.74 9.31 -0.12
N GLY A 125 3.55 9.88 -0.31
CA GLY A 125 2.43 9.19 -0.93
C GLY A 125 2.73 8.75 -2.37
N HIS A 126 2.03 7.73 -2.87
CA HIS A 126 2.27 7.16 -4.20
C HIS A 126 2.21 8.21 -5.32
N LYS A 127 1.13 8.99 -5.40
CA LYS A 127 0.99 10.04 -6.43
C LYS A 127 2.13 11.05 -6.35
N GLU A 128 2.45 11.52 -5.14
CA GLU A 128 3.48 12.54 -4.94
C GLU A 128 4.89 12.07 -5.25
N MET A 129 5.23 10.84 -4.85
CA MET A 129 6.53 10.24 -5.12
C MET A 129 6.75 9.99 -6.60
N TRP A 130 5.74 9.47 -7.29
CA TRP A 130 5.82 9.19 -8.71
C TRP A 130 5.78 10.46 -9.58
N ASN A 131 5.00 11.48 -9.20
CA ASN A 131 5.06 12.80 -9.87
C ASN A 131 6.46 13.46 -9.80
N LYS A 132 7.25 13.16 -8.76
CA LYS A 132 8.61 13.70 -8.57
C LYS A 132 9.69 12.78 -9.15
N ARG A 133 9.31 11.61 -9.68
CA ARG A 133 10.26 10.61 -10.18
C ARG A 133 10.82 11.06 -11.52
N GLN A 134 12.12 11.30 -11.57
CA GLN A 134 12.81 11.63 -12.82
C GLN A 134 12.78 10.45 -13.81
N ASN A 135 12.75 10.77 -15.10
CA ASN A 135 12.71 9.81 -16.21
C ASN A 135 11.45 8.94 -16.26
N TRP A 136 10.38 9.39 -15.61
CA TRP A 136 9.03 8.87 -15.76
C TRP A 136 8.11 10.03 -16.11
N GLU A 137 7.23 9.81 -17.07
CA GLU A 137 6.26 10.80 -17.51
C GLU A 137 4.86 10.34 -17.09
N LYS A 138 4.08 11.21 -16.46
CA LYS A 138 2.66 10.92 -16.22
C LYS A 138 1.90 11.15 -17.52
N VAL A 139 1.45 10.06 -18.15
CA VAL A 139 0.77 10.06 -19.46
C VAL A 139 -0.74 9.88 -19.37
N PHE A 140 -1.27 9.68 -18.15
CA PHE A 140 -2.70 9.53 -17.91
C PHE A 140 -3.05 9.83 -16.46
N GLU A 141 -4.23 10.43 -16.25
CA GLU A 141 -4.87 10.60 -14.95
C GLU A 141 -6.39 10.56 -15.16
N GLN A 142 -7.06 9.62 -14.51
CA GLN A 142 -8.52 9.53 -14.51
C GLN A 142 -9.04 9.35 -13.10
N LYS A 143 -10.06 10.13 -12.75
CA LYS A 143 -10.78 10.04 -11.48
C LYS A 143 -12.14 9.38 -11.69
N TYR A 144 -12.57 8.64 -10.69
CA TYR A 144 -13.83 7.91 -10.70
C TYR A 144 -14.61 8.20 -9.42
N GLU A 145 -15.93 8.10 -9.50
CA GLU A 145 -16.81 8.26 -8.33
C GLU A 145 -16.72 7.08 -7.36
N LYS A 146 -16.44 5.88 -7.90
CA LYS A 146 -16.32 4.61 -7.18
C LYS A 146 -14.89 4.09 -7.25
N SER A 147 -14.59 3.01 -6.52
CA SER A 147 -13.26 2.39 -6.53
C SER A 147 -12.94 1.68 -7.88
N PRO A 148 -11.70 1.78 -8.39
CA PRO A 148 -10.64 2.68 -7.94
C PRO A 148 -11.03 4.15 -8.16
N VAL A 149 -10.83 5.02 -7.17
CA VAL A 149 -11.27 6.43 -7.23
C VAL A 149 -10.35 7.31 -8.05
N GLU A 150 -9.12 6.88 -8.29
CA GLU A 150 -8.18 7.54 -9.18
C GLU A 150 -7.18 6.52 -9.74
N ILE A 151 -6.89 6.63 -11.03
CA ILE A 151 -5.91 5.83 -11.76
C ILE A 151 -4.93 6.80 -12.40
N LEU A 152 -3.64 6.53 -12.24
CA LEU A 152 -2.58 7.25 -12.91
C LEU A 152 -1.81 6.27 -13.79
N VAL A 153 -1.22 6.75 -14.88
CA VAL A 153 -0.26 5.96 -15.66
C VAL A 153 1.02 6.76 -15.80
N TYR A 154 2.12 6.16 -15.36
CA TYR A 154 3.47 6.67 -15.57
C TYR A 154 4.16 5.80 -16.62
N HIS A 155 4.73 6.44 -17.63
CA HIS A 155 5.45 5.80 -18.72
C HIS A 155 6.94 6.09 -18.61
N LYS A 156 7.75 5.12 -19.01
CA LYS A 156 9.18 5.27 -19.23
C LYS A 156 9.60 4.46 -20.45
N ARG A 157 10.37 5.10 -21.34
CA ARG A 157 11.18 4.39 -22.33
C ARG A 157 12.40 3.80 -21.64
N PHE A 158 12.37 2.51 -21.35
CA PHE A 158 13.43 1.81 -20.63
C PHE A 158 14.54 1.36 -21.57
N LEU A 159 15.79 1.67 -21.22
CA LEU A 159 16.99 1.16 -21.90
C LEU A 159 17.49 -0.09 -21.16
N PRO A 160 17.55 -1.27 -21.81
CA PRO A 160 18.04 -2.49 -21.19
C PRO A 160 19.45 -2.32 -20.62
N ASN A 161 19.62 -2.72 -19.36
CA ASN A 161 20.93 -2.87 -18.73
C ASN A 161 21.60 -4.19 -19.18
N GLU A 162 22.80 -4.47 -18.69
CA GLU A 162 23.58 -5.67 -19.07
C GLU A 162 22.81 -6.98 -18.80
N ARG A 163 22.06 -7.07 -17.69
CA ARG A 163 21.31 -8.28 -17.34
C ARG A 163 20.20 -8.58 -18.33
N TRP A 164 19.44 -7.56 -18.74
CA TRP A 164 18.42 -7.69 -19.79
C TRP A 164 19.02 -7.99 -21.16
N ARG A 165 20.14 -7.34 -21.52
CA ARG A 165 20.86 -7.61 -22.77
C ARG A 165 21.37 -9.05 -22.83
N ASN A 166 21.87 -9.59 -21.72
CA ASN A 166 22.30 -10.99 -21.62
C ASN A 166 21.15 -11.99 -21.79
N LYS A 167 19.89 -11.57 -21.61
CA LYS A 167 18.69 -12.36 -21.91
C LYS A 167 18.13 -12.12 -23.33
N GLY A 168 18.80 -11.28 -24.13
CA GLY A 168 18.45 -10.98 -25.52
C GLY A 168 17.48 -9.81 -25.70
N VAL A 169 17.39 -8.90 -24.73
CA VAL A 169 16.63 -7.64 -24.88
C VAL A 169 17.60 -6.53 -25.26
N GLU A 170 17.69 -6.22 -26.55
CA GLU A 170 18.69 -5.29 -27.08
C GLU A 170 18.17 -3.86 -27.21
N ASP A 171 16.91 -3.72 -27.61
CA ASP A 171 16.25 -2.45 -27.89
C ASP A 171 15.58 -1.86 -26.65
N SER A 172 15.35 -0.54 -26.70
CA SER A 172 14.53 0.14 -25.70
C SER A 172 13.09 -0.40 -25.73
N VAL A 173 12.49 -0.59 -24.55
CA VAL A 173 11.13 -1.09 -24.38
C VAL A 173 10.29 -0.10 -23.58
N ASP A 174 8.98 -0.12 -23.79
CA ASP A 174 8.06 0.71 -23.02
C ASP A 174 7.68 0.03 -21.71
N VAL A 175 7.71 0.80 -20.62
CA VAL A 175 7.29 0.36 -19.30
C VAL A 175 6.22 1.30 -18.79
N TYR A 176 5.13 0.74 -18.28
CA TYR A 176 4.03 1.46 -17.66
C TYR A 176 3.89 1.05 -16.20
N PHE A 177 3.89 2.03 -15.31
CA PHE A 177 3.51 1.86 -13.91
C PHE A 177 2.13 2.47 -13.70
N VAL A 178 1.18 1.65 -13.23
CA VAL A 178 -0.23 1.99 -13.14
C VAL A 178 -0.71 1.89 -11.70
N PRO A 179 -0.49 2.92 -10.86
CA PRO A 179 -1.06 2.96 -9.53
C PRO A 179 -2.53 3.36 -9.61
N MET A 180 -3.35 2.64 -8.86
CA MET A 180 -4.80 2.82 -8.74
C MET A 180 -5.14 2.93 -7.27
N THR A 181 -5.85 3.98 -6.87
CA THR A 181 -6.21 4.13 -5.46
C THR A 181 -7.65 3.71 -5.18
N TYR A 182 -7.84 3.05 -4.04
CA TYR A 182 -9.11 2.55 -3.55
C TYR A 182 -9.41 3.24 -2.23
N ARG A 183 -10.64 3.69 -2.02
CA ARG A 183 -11.07 4.13 -0.67
C ARG A 183 -10.83 2.99 0.33
N TRP A 184 -10.65 3.32 1.60
CA TRP A 184 -10.53 2.32 2.67
C TRP A 184 -11.61 1.23 2.61
N SER A 185 -12.87 1.64 2.45
CA SER A 185 -14.01 0.71 2.36
C SER A 185 -13.91 -0.23 1.15
N GLY A 186 -13.09 0.11 0.15
CA GLY A 186 -12.79 -0.67 -1.03
C GLY A 186 -11.49 -1.47 -0.94
N MET A 187 -10.86 -1.61 0.24
CA MET A 187 -9.67 -2.44 0.41
C MET A 187 -9.91 -3.90 -0.01
N ASN A 188 -11.06 -4.46 0.38
CA ASN A 188 -11.46 -5.81 -0.03
C ASN A 188 -11.68 -5.91 -1.54
N THR A 189 -12.20 -4.84 -2.16
CA THR A 189 -12.33 -4.72 -3.62
C THR A 189 -10.95 -4.70 -4.28
N ALA A 190 -9.99 -3.94 -3.75
CA ALA A 190 -8.63 -3.90 -4.27
C ALA A 190 -7.98 -5.31 -4.30
N VAL A 191 -8.07 -6.04 -3.19
CA VAL A 191 -7.54 -7.41 -3.08
C VAL A 191 -8.26 -8.37 -4.03
N THR A 192 -9.58 -8.26 -4.12
CA THR A 192 -10.41 -9.07 -5.00
C THR A 192 -10.06 -8.83 -6.47
N ASP A 193 -9.91 -7.57 -6.87
CA ASP A 193 -9.56 -7.17 -8.23
C ASP A 193 -8.20 -7.80 -8.60
N ILE A 194 -7.18 -7.66 -7.73
CA ILE A 194 -5.87 -8.30 -7.96
C ILE A 194 -6.00 -9.82 -8.10
N LEU A 195 -6.75 -10.49 -7.21
CA LEU A 195 -6.91 -11.95 -7.26
C LEU A 195 -7.57 -12.41 -8.56
N ALA A 196 -8.61 -11.71 -9.01
CA ALA A 196 -9.31 -12.02 -10.25
C ALA A 196 -8.40 -11.88 -11.48
N TYR A 197 -7.53 -10.86 -11.50
CA TYR A 197 -6.60 -10.64 -12.61
C TYR A 197 -5.41 -11.60 -12.60
N LEU A 198 -4.91 -11.95 -11.42
CA LEU A 198 -3.81 -12.90 -11.31
C LEU A 198 -4.25 -14.33 -11.65
N LYS A 199 -5.49 -14.73 -11.35
CA LYS A 199 -5.96 -16.11 -11.57
C LYS A 199 -6.86 -16.29 -12.79
N GLU A 200 -6.93 -15.27 -13.65
CA GLU A 200 -7.61 -15.34 -14.95
C GLU A 200 -9.06 -15.84 -14.83
N ASP A 201 -9.84 -15.23 -13.93
CA ASP A 201 -11.30 -15.23 -14.05
C ASP A 201 -11.76 -13.91 -14.69
N PRO A 202 -11.59 -13.72 -16.01
CA PRO A 202 -12.11 -12.54 -16.70
C PRO A 202 -13.64 -12.48 -16.62
N PHE A 203 -14.34 -13.60 -16.37
CA PHE A 203 -15.80 -13.66 -16.33
C PHE A 203 -16.39 -13.07 -15.05
N ALA A 204 -15.73 -13.20 -13.91
CA ALA A 204 -16.18 -12.59 -12.66
C ALA A 204 -16.14 -11.05 -12.70
N MET A 205 -15.21 -10.46 -13.46
CA MET A 205 -14.99 -9.01 -13.49
C MET A 205 -15.51 -8.32 -14.74
N ALA A 206 -15.41 -8.92 -15.93
CA ALA A 206 -15.88 -8.29 -17.17
C ALA A 206 -17.40 -8.03 -17.18
N ASN A 207 -18.15 -8.73 -16.33
CA ASN A 207 -19.60 -8.56 -16.21
C ASN A 207 -20.02 -7.52 -15.15
N ASP A 208 -19.09 -6.98 -14.35
CA ASP A 208 -19.40 -5.89 -13.42
C ASP A 208 -19.43 -4.53 -14.14
N THR A 209 -20.45 -4.37 -14.98
CA THR A 209 -20.73 -3.12 -15.69
C THR A 209 -21.06 -1.96 -14.76
N SER A 210 -21.28 -2.20 -13.46
CA SER A 210 -21.60 -1.16 -12.47
C SER A 210 -20.42 -0.22 -12.19
N ARG A 211 -19.22 -0.60 -12.66
CA ARG A 211 -17.96 0.15 -12.54
C ARG A 211 -17.54 0.82 -13.84
N ASN A 212 -18.29 0.60 -14.93
CA ASN A 212 -17.96 1.23 -16.21
C ASN A 212 -18.07 2.75 -16.11
N ASP A 213 -17.20 3.45 -16.84
CA ASP A 213 -17.34 4.90 -17.01
C ASP A 213 -18.63 5.24 -17.79
N SER A 214 -18.93 6.52 -17.93
CA SER A 214 -20.10 6.99 -18.69
C SER A 214 -20.09 6.57 -20.16
N ASN A 215 -18.96 6.09 -20.69
CA ASN A 215 -18.81 5.57 -22.04
C ASN A 215 -18.85 4.03 -22.09
N GLY A 216 -19.16 3.36 -20.98
CA GLY A 216 -19.23 1.91 -20.90
C GLY A 216 -17.87 1.21 -20.82
N ARG A 217 -16.76 1.95 -20.62
CA ARG A 217 -15.42 1.36 -20.53
C ARG A 217 -15.13 0.89 -19.11
N HIS A 218 -14.57 -0.31 -18.99
CA HIS A 218 -14.15 -0.86 -17.72
C HIS A 218 -12.91 -0.13 -17.20
N PRO A 219 -12.76 0.16 -15.88
CA PRO A 219 -11.65 0.96 -15.34
C PRO A 219 -10.25 0.36 -15.52
N PHE A 220 -10.15 -0.84 -16.08
CA PHE A 220 -8.90 -1.55 -16.34
C PHE A 220 -8.57 -1.67 -17.84
N GLN A 221 -9.41 -1.07 -18.70
CA GLN A 221 -9.13 -0.84 -20.12
C GLN A 221 -8.89 0.65 -20.31
N LEU A 222 -7.63 1.04 -20.41
CA LEU A 222 -7.21 2.44 -20.42
C LEU A 222 -6.83 2.87 -21.83
N SER A 223 -7.49 3.90 -22.34
CA SER A 223 -7.09 4.60 -23.56
C SER A 223 -6.25 5.82 -23.15
N LEU A 224 -4.93 5.75 -23.36
CA LEU A 224 -4.00 6.82 -22.97
C LEU A 224 -4.08 8.00 -23.94
N ASP A 225 -3.63 9.18 -23.50
CA ASP A 225 -3.68 10.42 -24.29
C ASP A 225 -2.86 10.35 -25.60
N ASN A 226 -1.87 9.45 -25.64
CA ASN A 226 -1.03 9.20 -26.81
C ASN A 226 -1.59 8.11 -27.77
N GLY A 227 -2.82 7.62 -27.52
CA GLY A 227 -3.49 6.60 -28.33
C GLY A 227 -3.05 5.16 -28.04
N VAL A 228 -2.21 4.93 -27.02
CA VAL A 228 -1.91 3.57 -26.54
C VAL A 228 -3.11 3.05 -25.74
N GLU A 229 -3.51 1.81 -26.03
CA GLU A 229 -4.50 1.10 -25.23
C GLU A 229 -3.78 0.15 -24.26
N LEU A 230 -4.04 0.27 -22.97
CA LEU A 230 -3.56 -0.64 -21.94
C LEU A 230 -4.70 -1.48 -21.40
N ASP A 231 -4.51 -2.79 -21.38
CA ASP A 231 -5.37 -3.71 -20.65
C ASP A 231 -4.64 -4.18 -19.39
N LEU A 232 -5.07 -3.72 -18.21
CA LEU A 232 -4.40 -4.06 -16.97
C LEU A 232 -4.54 -5.56 -16.62
N ARG A 233 -5.45 -6.29 -17.27
CA ARG A 233 -5.55 -7.76 -17.15
C ARG A 233 -4.28 -8.46 -17.64
N GLU A 234 -3.60 -7.84 -18.60
CA GLU A 234 -2.33 -8.30 -19.18
C GLU A 234 -1.11 -7.88 -18.35
N ALA A 235 -1.30 -7.15 -17.22
CA ALA A 235 -0.18 -6.79 -16.37
C ALA A 235 0.50 -8.05 -15.82
N LEU A 236 1.80 -8.19 -16.11
CA LEU A 236 2.62 -9.28 -15.61
C LEU A 236 2.91 -9.14 -14.12
N ILE A 237 2.83 -7.92 -13.57
CA ILE A 237 3.10 -7.67 -12.15
C ILE A 237 1.96 -6.89 -11.54
N TRP A 238 1.45 -7.42 -10.43
CA TRP A 238 0.46 -6.76 -9.59
C TRP A 238 1.00 -6.52 -8.19
N ALA A 239 0.75 -5.34 -7.65
CA ALA A 239 1.02 -5.05 -6.25
C ALA A 239 -0.23 -4.58 -5.49
N TYR A 240 -0.29 -4.92 -4.21
CA TYR A 240 -1.17 -4.31 -3.24
C TYR A 240 -0.34 -3.44 -2.29
N CYS A 241 -0.80 -2.24 -2.00
CA CYS A 241 -0.20 -1.35 -1.01
C CYS A 241 -1.29 -0.78 -0.10
N GLY A 242 -1.27 -1.14 1.17
CA GLY A 242 -2.25 -0.64 2.12
C GLY A 242 -2.13 -1.34 3.46
N HIS A 243 -3.08 -1.07 4.36
CA HIS A 243 -3.19 -1.85 5.59
C HIS A 243 -3.46 -3.32 5.28
N ASN A 244 -3.13 -4.22 6.22
CA ASN A 244 -3.45 -5.62 6.05
C ASN A 244 -4.96 -5.80 6.02
N PRO A 245 -5.56 -6.23 4.90
CA PRO A 245 -6.97 -6.54 4.88
C PRO A 245 -7.29 -7.64 5.88
N ALA A 246 -6.40 -8.62 6.09
CA ALA A 246 -6.66 -9.78 6.93
C ALA A 246 -6.75 -9.52 8.44
N MET A 247 -6.54 -8.29 8.91
CA MET A 247 -7.00 -7.88 10.25
C MET A 247 -8.54 -7.84 10.36
N GLY A 248 -9.27 -8.08 9.26
CA GLY A 248 -10.72 -8.31 9.25
C GLY A 248 -11.31 -8.79 7.91
N PHE A 249 -10.47 -9.15 6.94
CA PHE A 249 -10.88 -9.56 5.60
C PHE A 249 -11.18 -11.04 5.57
N VAL A 250 -12.45 -11.33 5.35
CA VAL A 250 -12.90 -12.65 4.91
C VAL A 250 -13.07 -12.56 3.40
N ILE A 251 -12.34 -13.39 2.64
CA ILE A 251 -12.67 -13.56 1.22
C ILE A 251 -14.11 -14.09 1.17
N PRO A 252 -15.05 -13.38 0.53
CA PRO A 252 -16.41 -13.86 0.35
C PRO A 252 -16.41 -15.27 -0.27
N ASP A 253 -17.25 -16.19 0.21
CA ASP A 253 -17.31 -17.55 -0.35
C ASP A 253 -17.64 -17.55 -1.84
N SER A 254 -18.39 -16.54 -2.29
CA SER A 254 -18.69 -16.28 -3.70
C SER A 254 -17.45 -15.98 -4.56
N LEU A 255 -16.33 -15.60 -3.94
CA LEU A 255 -15.04 -15.35 -4.60
C LEU A 255 -14.11 -16.54 -4.44
N LYS A 256 -14.17 -17.29 -3.33
CA LYS A 256 -13.34 -18.49 -3.13
C LYS A 256 -13.50 -19.51 -4.25
N SER A 257 -14.74 -19.73 -4.73
CA SER A 257 -15.03 -20.66 -5.83
C SER A 257 -14.71 -20.12 -7.23
N LYS A 258 -14.49 -18.80 -7.35
CA LYS A 258 -14.19 -18.10 -8.62
C LYS A 258 -12.71 -17.84 -8.83
N ILE A 259 -11.95 -17.73 -7.74
CA ILE A 259 -10.50 -17.55 -7.74
C ILE A 259 -9.83 -18.94 -7.86
N VAL A 260 -10.28 -19.71 -8.86
CA VAL A 260 -9.77 -21.04 -9.17
C VAL A 260 -9.12 -20.94 -10.55
N GLY A 261 -7.79 -21.01 -10.58
CA GLY A 261 -7.06 -20.87 -11.83
C GLY A 261 -5.56 -20.83 -11.59
N ILE A 262 -4.83 -21.31 -12.57
CA ILE A 262 -3.40 -21.08 -12.73
C ILE A 262 -3.29 -20.20 -13.96
N PRO A 263 -2.74 -18.97 -13.86
CA PRO A 263 -2.64 -18.13 -15.04
C PRO A 263 -1.82 -18.80 -16.13
N GLU A 264 -2.16 -18.59 -17.40
CA GLU A 264 -1.39 -19.13 -18.52
C GLU A 264 0.05 -18.62 -18.52
N LYS A 265 0.24 -17.36 -18.11
CA LYS A 265 1.55 -16.70 -18.02
C LYS A 265 2.10 -16.67 -16.60
N ASN A 266 3.42 -16.60 -16.49
CA ASN A 266 4.07 -16.30 -15.22
C ASN A 266 3.77 -14.85 -14.80
N LYS A 267 3.17 -14.67 -13.62
CA LYS A 267 2.85 -13.36 -13.05
C LYS A 267 3.59 -13.13 -11.73
N GLY A 268 3.96 -11.88 -11.47
CA GLY A 268 4.53 -11.44 -10.20
C GLY A 268 3.50 -10.79 -9.30
N VAL A 269 3.58 -11.05 -8.00
CA VAL A 269 2.72 -10.43 -6.99
C VAL A 269 3.53 -9.84 -5.84
N ALA A 270 3.23 -8.61 -5.46
CA ALA A 270 3.77 -7.97 -4.26
C ALA A 270 2.62 -7.52 -3.34
N ILE A 271 2.67 -7.83 -2.06
CA ILE A 271 1.67 -7.37 -1.09
C ILE A 271 2.41 -6.62 0.01
N ILE A 272 2.19 -5.32 0.10
CA ILE A 272 2.92 -4.41 0.98
C ILE A 272 1.92 -3.83 1.98
N GLY A 273 2.03 -4.26 3.22
CA GLY A 273 1.17 -3.88 4.34
C GLY A 273 1.69 -4.46 5.66
N CYS A 274 0.93 -4.43 6.75
CA CYS A 274 1.34 -5.14 7.96
C CYS A 274 1.18 -6.67 7.76
N GLU A 275 2.10 -7.52 8.21
CA GLU A 275 1.90 -8.99 8.32
C GLU A 275 1.36 -9.72 7.07
N THR A 276 1.66 -9.25 5.86
CA THR A 276 1.01 -9.76 4.65
C THR A 276 1.46 -11.17 4.27
N GLU A 277 2.66 -11.58 4.70
CA GLU A 277 3.13 -12.95 4.53
C GLU A 277 2.17 -13.95 5.18
N ASN A 278 1.86 -13.77 6.47
CA ASN A 278 1.04 -14.72 7.22
C ASN A 278 -0.40 -14.79 6.71
N THR A 279 -0.88 -13.72 6.09
CA THR A 279 -2.31 -13.56 5.86
C THR A 279 -2.74 -13.63 4.42
N LEU A 280 -1.89 -13.20 3.48
CA LEU A 280 -2.25 -13.06 2.07
C LEU A 280 -1.39 -13.89 1.13
N SER A 281 -0.16 -14.23 1.50
CA SER A 281 0.76 -14.95 0.60
C SER A 281 0.14 -16.24 0.03
N ASN A 282 -0.49 -17.04 0.88
CA ASN A 282 -1.14 -18.31 0.50
C ASN A 282 -2.33 -18.14 -0.46
N LEU A 283 -2.92 -16.94 -0.54
CA LEU A 283 -4.02 -16.65 -1.46
C LEU A 283 -3.51 -16.35 -2.87
N PHE A 284 -2.34 -15.73 -2.96
CA PHE A 284 -1.79 -15.19 -4.20
C PHE A 284 -0.77 -16.13 -4.85
N VAL A 285 0.13 -16.71 -4.08
CA VAL A 285 1.22 -17.54 -4.62
C VAL A 285 0.67 -18.87 -5.14
N SER A 286 1.00 -19.23 -6.37
CA SER A 286 0.53 -20.45 -7.04
C SER A 286 1.54 -20.97 -8.06
N TYR A 287 1.18 -21.93 -8.93
CA TYR A 287 2.12 -22.51 -9.90
C TYR A 287 2.80 -21.45 -10.79
N ASN A 288 2.03 -20.51 -11.32
CA ASN A 288 2.49 -19.43 -12.21
C ASN A 288 2.37 -18.03 -11.57
N ILE A 289 2.23 -17.94 -10.25
CA ILE A 289 2.20 -16.65 -9.53
C ILE A 289 3.36 -16.61 -8.53
N TYR A 290 4.30 -15.70 -8.77
CA TYR A 290 5.57 -15.56 -8.06
C TYR A 290 5.50 -14.43 -7.04
N GLY A 291 5.80 -14.75 -5.79
CA GLY A 291 5.93 -13.76 -4.72
C GLY A 291 7.15 -12.87 -4.92
N LEU A 292 6.94 -11.59 -5.14
CA LEU A 292 8.00 -10.59 -5.31
C LEU A 292 8.36 -9.90 -4.00
N ALA A 293 7.34 -9.54 -3.21
CA ALA A 293 7.53 -8.87 -1.94
C ALA A 293 6.34 -9.14 -1.02
N PHE A 294 6.63 -9.67 0.15
CA PHE A 294 5.70 -9.74 1.28
C PHE A 294 6.40 -9.17 2.50
N THR A 295 5.58 -8.74 3.44
CA THR A 295 6.01 -8.14 4.70
C THR A 295 5.73 -9.08 5.85
N TYR A 296 6.71 -9.27 6.72
CA TYR A 296 6.59 -10.08 7.92
C TYR A 296 6.51 -9.20 9.17
N ASN A 297 5.90 -9.72 10.25
CA ASN A 297 5.93 -9.03 11.54
C ASN A 297 7.22 -9.37 12.29
N ARG A 298 7.87 -8.39 12.90
CA ARG A 298 9.01 -8.70 13.77
C ARG A 298 8.51 -9.42 15.02
N LYS A 299 9.30 -10.40 15.50
CA LYS A 299 9.01 -11.17 16.72
C LYS A 299 8.93 -10.32 18.00
N ASP A 300 9.36 -9.07 17.95
CA ASP A 300 9.36 -8.13 19.08
C ASP A 300 8.11 -7.24 19.16
N GLY A 301 7.10 -7.50 18.31
CA GLY A 301 5.81 -6.80 18.39
C GLY A 301 5.84 -5.36 17.87
N LEU A 302 6.91 -4.94 17.17
CA LEU A 302 6.92 -3.69 16.44
C LEU A 302 6.16 -3.86 15.11
N GLU A 303 4.86 -3.54 15.19
CA GLU A 303 3.93 -3.69 14.08
C GLU A 303 4.08 -2.55 13.05
N GLY A 304 4.32 -2.94 11.79
CA GLY A 304 3.84 -2.16 10.64
C GLY A 304 4.87 -1.75 9.60
N VAL A 305 4.63 -2.16 8.37
CA VAL A 305 5.29 -1.58 7.18
C VAL A 305 4.40 -0.45 6.67
N ALA A 306 4.96 0.76 6.53
CA ALA A 306 4.28 1.88 5.89
C ALA A 306 4.18 1.63 4.36
N PRO A 307 2.97 1.41 3.81
CA PRO A 307 2.77 1.11 2.40
C PRO A 307 2.79 2.41 1.57
N GLU A 308 3.95 3.05 1.52
CA GLU A 308 4.15 4.37 0.90
C GLU A 308 4.80 4.27 -0.48
N GLY A 309 4.79 5.36 -1.25
CA GLY A 309 5.21 5.37 -2.66
C GLY A 309 6.65 4.95 -2.90
N TYR A 310 7.55 5.11 -1.91
CA TYR A 310 8.93 4.64 -2.06
C TYR A 310 9.06 3.11 -2.12
N THR A 311 8.10 2.36 -1.56
CA THR A 311 8.13 0.88 -1.59
C THR A 311 7.86 0.36 -2.99
N THR A 312 6.89 0.97 -3.70
CA THR A 312 6.60 0.63 -5.10
C THR A 312 7.68 1.13 -6.04
N ILE A 313 8.32 2.27 -5.76
CA ILE A 313 9.52 2.68 -6.50
C ILE A 313 10.63 1.64 -6.35
N ALA A 314 10.89 1.14 -5.14
CA ALA A 314 11.90 0.12 -4.91
C ALA A 314 11.58 -1.18 -5.66
N LEU A 315 10.31 -1.61 -5.63
CA LEU A 315 9.83 -2.77 -6.38
C LEU A 315 10.08 -2.60 -7.89
N VAL A 316 9.57 -1.52 -8.48
CA VAL A 316 9.71 -1.25 -9.93
C VAL A 316 11.18 -1.13 -10.32
N ASP A 317 11.99 -0.40 -9.54
CA ASP A 317 13.43 -0.29 -9.81
C ASP A 317 14.14 -1.65 -9.72
N GLY A 318 13.73 -2.54 -8.81
CA GLY A 318 14.30 -3.88 -8.70
C GLY A 318 13.96 -4.76 -9.90
N ILE A 319 12.70 -4.74 -10.34
CA ILE A 319 12.26 -5.43 -11.56
C ILE A 319 13.02 -4.90 -12.78
N LEU A 320 13.12 -3.59 -12.96
CA LEU A 320 13.86 -3.01 -14.09
C LEU A 320 15.37 -3.27 -14.02
N ASN A 321 15.92 -3.55 -12.83
CA ASN A 321 17.30 -4.00 -12.70
C ASN A 321 17.48 -5.51 -12.89
N MET A 322 16.39 -6.26 -13.04
CA MET A 322 16.40 -7.73 -13.05
C MET A 322 17.09 -8.26 -11.80
N ASP A 323 16.79 -7.65 -10.65
CA ASP A 323 17.24 -8.09 -9.33
C ASP A 323 16.70 -9.50 -9.07
N ASN A 324 17.51 -10.44 -8.60
CA ASN A 324 16.98 -11.70 -8.08
C ASN A 324 16.18 -11.46 -6.78
N GLY A 325 15.51 -12.47 -6.24
CA GLY A 325 14.64 -12.26 -5.07
C GLY A 325 15.39 -11.70 -3.83
N LEU A 326 16.66 -12.10 -3.63
CA LEU A 326 17.48 -11.57 -2.53
C LEU A 326 17.84 -10.10 -2.76
N GLU A 327 18.27 -9.75 -3.97
CA GLU A 327 18.61 -8.38 -4.33
C GLU A 327 17.39 -7.45 -4.26
N LEU A 328 16.22 -7.95 -4.68
CA LEU A 328 14.94 -7.24 -4.62
C LEU A 328 14.56 -6.96 -3.17
N LYS A 329 14.59 -7.97 -2.29
CA LYS A 329 14.41 -7.80 -0.84
C LYS A 329 15.35 -6.72 -0.31
N GLN A 330 16.65 -6.87 -0.54
CA GLN A 330 17.64 -5.95 0.00
C GLN A 330 17.44 -4.51 -0.51
N ARG A 331 16.99 -4.34 -1.76
CA ARG A 331 16.62 -3.02 -2.30
C ARG A 331 15.43 -2.44 -1.56
N MET A 332 14.39 -3.24 -1.34
CA MET A 332 13.20 -2.81 -0.63
C MET A 332 13.51 -2.46 0.82
N ASP A 333 14.27 -3.30 1.54
CA ASP A 333 14.73 -3.04 2.92
C ASP A 333 15.51 -1.72 3.00
N ARG A 334 16.54 -1.55 2.18
CA ARG A 334 17.37 -0.33 2.18
C ARG A 334 16.56 0.92 1.87
N THR A 335 15.62 0.82 0.92
CA THR A 335 14.77 1.95 0.55
C THR A 335 13.81 2.30 1.68
N TYR A 336 13.20 1.29 2.29
CA TYR A 336 12.28 1.46 3.40
C TYR A 336 12.99 2.09 4.60
N ALA A 337 14.11 1.53 5.04
CA ALA A 337 14.90 2.05 6.16
C ALA A 337 15.35 3.49 5.92
N LYS A 338 15.83 3.82 4.71
CA LYS A 338 16.21 5.19 4.34
C LYS A 338 15.08 6.18 4.53
N TRP A 339 13.88 5.85 4.06
CA TRP A 339 12.74 6.76 4.12
C TRP A 339 12.16 6.87 5.52
N GLN A 340 12.05 5.76 6.25
CA GLN A 340 11.59 5.80 7.64
C GLN A 340 12.56 6.55 8.55
N ASN A 341 13.87 6.43 8.36
CA ASN A 341 14.84 7.25 9.09
C ASN A 341 14.66 8.74 8.78
N ARG A 342 14.46 9.10 7.50
CA ARG A 342 14.21 10.49 7.10
C ARG A 342 12.90 11.04 7.70
N ILE A 343 11.83 10.26 7.70
CA ILE A 343 10.55 10.61 8.35
C ILE A 343 10.79 10.77 9.86
N GLY A 344 11.52 9.83 10.47
CA GLY A 344 12.01 9.88 11.84
C GLY A 344 12.67 11.22 12.19
N GLU A 345 13.65 11.62 11.40
CA GLU A 345 14.40 12.88 11.55
C GLU A 345 13.51 14.11 11.35
N GLN A 346 12.65 14.12 10.33
CA GLN A 346 11.80 15.26 10.00
C GLN A 346 10.72 15.51 11.06
N PHE A 347 10.15 14.44 11.63
CA PHE A 347 9.01 14.57 12.52
C PHE A 347 9.36 14.44 14.00
N PHE A 348 10.42 13.72 14.38
CA PHE A 348 10.66 13.42 15.80
C PHE A 348 11.91 14.06 16.39
N SER A 349 12.69 14.80 15.59
CA SER A 349 13.88 15.54 16.06
C SER A 349 13.58 16.61 17.12
N ASN A 350 12.33 17.07 17.23
CA ASN A 350 11.89 18.06 18.22
C ASN A 350 11.05 17.47 19.38
N SER A 351 10.77 16.16 19.37
CA SER A 351 10.04 15.52 20.47
C SER A 351 10.99 15.19 21.63
N ALA A 352 10.64 15.61 22.85
CA ALA A 352 11.43 15.35 24.06
C ALA A 352 11.63 13.85 24.37
N THR A 353 10.89 12.97 23.70
CA THR A 353 10.93 11.53 23.87
C THR A 353 11.96 10.82 23.00
N GLY A 354 12.59 11.50 22.03
CA GLY A 354 13.68 10.96 21.20
C GLY A 354 13.30 9.70 20.42
N PHE A 355 13.04 9.81 19.12
CA PHE A 355 12.93 8.61 18.29
C PHE A 355 14.27 7.84 18.29
N PRO A 356 14.26 6.50 18.48
CA PRO A 356 15.49 5.73 18.46
C PRO A 356 16.18 5.89 17.10
N LYS A 357 17.40 6.45 17.10
CA LYS A 357 18.16 6.81 15.89
C LYS A 357 18.72 5.62 15.09
N ASN A 358 18.50 4.39 15.55
CA ASN A 358 18.96 3.17 14.90
C ASN A 358 17.84 2.14 15.00
N ILE A 359 16.82 2.27 14.15
CA ILE A 359 15.92 1.13 13.99
C ILE A 359 16.44 0.34 12.80
N ASP A 360 16.85 -0.90 13.06
CA ASP A 360 17.03 -1.92 12.02
C ASP A 360 15.63 -2.28 11.51
N LEU A 361 15.09 -1.40 10.69
CA LEU A 361 13.65 -1.19 10.58
C LEU A 361 13.11 -2.07 9.44
N TYR A 362 12.62 -3.24 9.84
CA TYR A 362 11.84 -4.23 9.07
C TYR A 362 12.60 -5.02 8.01
N GLU A 363 12.13 -6.25 7.78
CA GLU A 363 12.61 -7.14 6.75
C GLU A 363 11.46 -7.45 5.80
N PHE A 364 11.62 -7.06 4.54
CA PHE A 364 10.94 -7.75 3.45
C PHE A 364 11.39 -9.20 3.46
N LEU A 365 10.49 -10.12 3.16
CA LEU A 365 10.85 -11.53 3.15
C LEU A 365 11.39 -11.90 1.76
N TYR A 366 12.62 -12.37 1.73
CA TYR A 366 13.11 -13.24 0.66
C TYR A 366 13.13 -14.60 1.30
N ILE A 367 12.32 -15.50 0.76
CA ILE A 367 12.39 -16.88 1.18
C ILE A 367 13.34 -17.51 0.16
N GLU A 368 14.46 -18.06 0.64
CA GLU A 368 15.42 -18.76 -0.21
C GLU A 368 14.77 -20.02 -0.82
N PRO A 369 14.89 -20.27 -2.13
CA PRO A 369 14.47 -21.55 -2.70
C PRO A 369 15.28 -22.67 -2.05
N SER A 370 14.61 -23.66 -1.46
CA SER A 370 15.30 -24.86 -0.98
C SER A 370 15.98 -25.55 -2.16
N THR A 371 17.30 -25.73 -2.11
CA THR A 371 18.01 -26.62 -3.03
C THR A 371 17.61 -28.05 -2.70
N ASN A 372 16.65 -28.60 -3.45
CA ASN A 372 16.37 -30.04 -3.43
C ASN A 372 17.29 -30.78 -4.39
#